data_AF-A0A8B3DG47-F1
#
_entry.id   AF-A0A8B3DG47-F1
#
_cell.length_a   1.000
_cell.length_b   1.000
_cell.length_c   1.000
_cell.angle_alpha   90.00
_cell.angle_beta   90.00
_cell.angle_gamma   90.00
#
_symmetry.space_group_name_H-M   'P 1'
#
loop_
_entity.id
_entity.type
_entity.pdbx_description
1 polymer ?
#
loop_
_entity_poly.entity_id
_entity_poly.type
_entity_poly.pdbx_seq_one_letter_code
_entity_poly.pdbx_strand_id
1 'polypeptide(L)'
;VSVKILDLILLKNRNGSSSIYHLLGNSLTDIPSPSEYIKLYAPNTVPTENVERDLNSDKYLQLLLTKRIGEGNAGWVNVLPYNENLIFLSDARGNYDFVIKNQRGKVFNHQLFGNNLKRADIPSFIEDYRFERWYYFEYEGNRELDGHNSEKHYYLNGGTVSNYPGIQTILREYYQYKGVYHPEHRSSNVRLDGFKQVSINEKEMMVSELITIGDLINFLKENAEYSKNRQGDSLAPINSESDITLPASCTFFDVLAYINWLEKQTGVPLRILSYSEYKSLRGENWSEPKRGQDSDMTFISTSGEKYDSHPPYMAQNDFDNLHLRFPKPLHNIEENGLRFIDSNFFCEWLLEGVQIRSASLTSFYMDDYVLRASGPQDSTGKYKGMKTGFRLCYELKKH
;
A
#
# COMPACT_ATOMS: atom_id res chain seq x y z
N VAL A 1 13.92 47.35 23.08
CA VAL A 1 12.81 46.40 22.81
C VAL A 1 12.22 45.99 24.15
N SER A 2 10.97 46.36 24.42
CA SER A 2 10.26 45.91 25.62
C SER A 2 9.71 44.51 25.33
N VAL A 3 10.12 43.50 26.12
CA VAL A 3 9.61 42.14 25.98
C VAL A 3 8.27 42.06 26.72
N LYS A 4 7.18 41.80 25.99
CA LYS A 4 5.86 41.61 26.61
C LYS A 4 5.80 40.23 27.25
N ILE A 5 5.03 40.07 28.32
CA ILE A 5 4.73 38.75 28.93
C ILE A 5 4.19 37.78 27.87
N LEU A 6 3.39 38.29 26.94
CA LEU A 6 2.90 37.56 25.77
C LEU A 6 4.02 36.89 24.96
N ASP A 7 5.10 37.62 24.68
CA ASP A 7 6.23 37.12 23.88
C ASP A 7 6.94 35.97 24.61
N LEU A 8 7.04 36.05 25.95
CA LEU A 8 7.63 34.99 26.78
C LEU A 8 6.77 33.72 26.80
N ILE A 9 5.44 33.86 26.87
CA ILE A 9 4.51 32.73 26.83
C ILE A 9 4.61 32.02 25.47
N LEU A 10 4.61 32.78 24.37
CA LEU A 10 4.74 32.22 23.02
C LEU A 10 6.11 31.55 22.81
N LEU A 11 7.20 32.17 23.29
CA LEU A 11 8.54 31.60 23.18
C LEU A 11 8.69 30.29 23.96
N LYS A 12 8.12 30.22 25.17
CA LYS A 12 8.12 29.00 25.99
C LYS A 12 7.40 27.83 25.28
N ASN A 13 6.35 28.14 24.51
CA ASN A 13 5.51 27.16 23.84
C ASN A 13 5.79 27.03 22.33
N ARG A 14 6.93 27.54 21.84
CA ARG A 14 7.25 27.60 20.40
C ARG A 14 7.16 26.25 19.68
N ASN A 15 7.47 25.15 20.37
CA ASN A 15 7.44 23.80 19.79
C ASN A 15 6.02 23.25 19.57
N GLY A 16 5.01 23.80 20.27
CA GLY A 16 3.59 23.46 20.08
C GLY A 16 2.88 24.38 19.09
N SER A 17 3.61 25.32 18.47
CA SER A 17 2.96 26.33 17.63
C SER A 17 2.45 25.75 16.31
N SER A 18 3.08 24.69 15.76
CA SER A 18 2.66 24.07 14.50
C SER A 18 1.30 23.35 14.54
N SER A 19 0.76 23.03 15.72
CA SER A 19 -0.57 22.40 15.86
C SER A 19 -1.72 23.39 15.98
N ILE A 20 -1.41 24.69 16.13
CA ILE A 20 -2.39 25.75 16.47
C ILE A 20 -2.54 26.83 15.39
N TYR A 21 -1.77 26.79 14.29
CA TYR A 21 -1.93 27.74 13.17
C TYR A 21 -1.71 27.11 11.79
N HIS A 22 -2.36 27.71 10.80
CA HIS A 22 -2.07 27.54 9.38
C HIS A 22 -1.86 28.95 8.79
N LEU A 23 -0.77 29.15 8.04
CA LEU A 23 -0.32 30.47 7.53
C LEU A 23 -1.33 31.17 6.61
N LEU A 24 -2.33 30.45 6.12
CA LEU A 24 -3.45 30.95 5.30
C LEU A 24 -4.80 30.58 5.92
N GLY A 25 -4.87 30.54 7.26
CA GLY A 25 -6.05 30.14 8.03
C GLY A 25 -6.89 31.30 8.55
N ASN A 26 -8.13 30.98 8.91
CA ASN A 26 -9.24 31.87 9.29
C ASN A 26 -8.94 32.97 10.34
N SER A 27 -7.93 32.80 11.21
CA SER A 27 -7.64 33.76 12.29
C SER A 27 -6.72 34.91 11.87
N LEU A 28 -6.13 34.84 10.67
CA LEU A 28 -5.21 35.84 10.11
C LEU A 28 -5.79 36.44 8.82
N THR A 29 -7.10 36.70 8.81
CA THR A 29 -7.83 37.36 7.72
C THR A 29 -8.78 38.42 8.29
N ASP A 30 -9.21 39.37 7.45
CA ASP A 30 -10.19 40.39 7.83
C ASP A 30 -11.61 39.83 8.05
N ILE A 31 -11.84 38.56 7.65
CA ILE A 31 -13.11 37.84 7.81
C ILE A 31 -12.85 36.57 8.64
N PRO A 32 -12.76 36.70 9.98
CA PRO A 32 -12.51 35.54 10.81
C PRO A 32 -13.69 34.58 10.79
N SER A 33 -13.46 33.34 10.32
CA SER A 33 -14.43 32.26 10.50
C SER A 33 -14.42 31.79 11.97
N PRO A 34 -15.58 31.54 12.58
CA PRO A 34 -15.69 31.11 13.98
C PRO A 34 -15.24 29.65 14.23
N SER A 35 -14.94 28.88 13.19
CA SER A 35 -14.49 27.49 13.34
C SER A 35 -12.97 27.38 13.51
N GLU A 36 -12.53 27.28 14.77
CA GLU A 36 -11.15 26.90 15.13
C GLU A 36 -10.95 25.40 14.85
N TYR A 37 -9.99 25.07 13.97
CA TYR A 37 -9.60 23.68 13.71
C TYR A 37 -8.21 23.43 14.30
N ILE A 38 -8.16 22.94 15.55
CA ILE A 38 -6.92 22.52 16.22
C ILE A 38 -6.67 21.04 15.88
N LYS A 39 -5.46 20.72 15.41
CA LYS A 39 -5.08 19.34 15.10
C LYS A 39 -4.67 18.59 16.37
N LEU A 40 -5.65 17.97 17.01
CA LEU A 40 -5.46 17.08 18.15
C LEU A 40 -6.09 15.72 17.84
N TYR A 41 -5.29 14.65 17.92
CA TYR A 41 -5.75 13.27 17.68
C TYR A 41 -5.41 12.42 18.89
N ALA A 42 -6.38 11.68 19.38
CA ALA A 42 -6.21 10.77 20.50
C ALA A 42 -7.04 9.51 20.27
N PRO A 43 -6.52 8.31 20.58
CA PRO A 43 -7.34 7.10 20.66
C PRO A 43 -8.47 7.28 21.67
N ASN A 44 -9.59 6.59 21.47
CA ASN A 44 -10.75 6.62 22.38
C ASN A 44 -10.45 6.12 23.81
N THR A 45 -9.25 5.56 24.04
CA THR A 45 -8.76 5.14 25.35
C THR A 45 -8.18 6.29 26.18
N VAL A 46 -7.89 7.44 25.57
CA VAL A 46 -7.37 8.61 26.29
C VAL A 46 -8.53 9.27 27.07
N PRO A 47 -8.38 9.56 28.37
CA PRO A 47 -9.41 10.22 29.15
C PRO A 47 -9.80 11.58 28.55
N THR A 48 -11.11 11.85 28.46
CA THR A 48 -11.68 13.08 27.89
C THR A 48 -11.08 14.34 28.52
N GLU A 49 -10.85 14.33 29.83
CA GLU A 49 -10.26 15.46 30.58
C GLU A 49 -8.87 15.86 30.06
N ASN A 50 -8.05 14.88 29.64
CA ASN A 50 -6.74 15.15 29.08
C ASN A 50 -6.85 15.80 27.70
N VAL A 51 -7.75 15.28 26.86
CA VAL A 51 -8.02 15.84 25.53
C VAL A 51 -8.55 17.28 25.64
N GLU A 52 -9.47 17.53 26.58
CA GLU A 52 -10.01 18.88 26.82
C GLU A 52 -8.96 19.85 27.35
N ARG A 53 -8.09 19.42 28.27
CA ARG A 53 -7.01 20.25 28.79
C ARG A 53 -6.04 20.67 27.69
N ASP A 54 -5.66 19.74 26.83
CA ASP A 54 -4.72 19.99 25.74
C ASP A 54 -5.38 20.93 24.70
N LEU A 55 -6.65 20.68 24.35
CA LEU A 55 -7.43 21.57 23.47
C LEU A 55 -7.54 23.00 24.02
N ASN A 56 -7.84 23.16 25.31
CA ASN A 56 -7.96 24.48 25.95
C ASN A 56 -6.63 25.23 25.98
N SER A 57 -5.52 24.50 26.19
CA SER A 57 -4.17 25.08 26.14
C SER A 57 -3.84 25.59 24.75
N ASP A 58 -4.14 24.80 23.72
CA ASP A 58 -3.92 25.15 22.33
C ASP A 58 -4.77 26.36 21.88
N LYS A 59 -6.04 26.42 22.28
CA LYS A 59 -6.91 27.59 22.04
C LYS A 59 -6.35 28.87 22.65
N TYR A 60 -5.87 28.77 23.89
CA TYR A 60 -5.28 29.93 24.57
C TYR A 60 -4.03 30.42 23.86
N LEU A 61 -3.14 29.51 23.46
CA LEU A 61 -1.93 29.86 22.70
C LEU A 61 -2.27 30.47 21.33
N GLN A 62 -3.28 29.94 20.64
CA GLN A 62 -3.75 30.50 19.37
C GLN A 62 -4.21 31.95 19.52
N LEU A 63 -5.02 32.24 20.55
CA LEU A 63 -5.50 33.60 20.83
C LEU A 63 -4.35 34.59 21.09
N LEU A 64 -3.38 34.17 21.88
CA LEU A 64 -2.18 34.97 22.17
C LEU A 64 -1.35 35.25 20.91
N LEU A 65 -1.17 34.23 20.07
CA LEU A 65 -0.41 34.34 18.83
C LEU A 65 -1.11 35.26 17.82
N THR A 66 -2.42 35.10 17.61
CA THR A 66 -3.23 35.96 16.74
C THR A 66 -3.12 37.43 17.14
N LYS A 67 -3.28 37.72 18.44
CA LYS A 67 -3.09 39.07 18.97
C LYS A 67 -1.70 39.62 18.64
N ARG A 68 -0.66 38.80 18.81
CA ARG A 68 0.71 39.22 18.57
C ARG A 68 1.01 39.51 17.10
N ILE A 69 0.44 38.71 16.18
CA ILE A 69 0.58 38.90 14.73
C ILE A 69 -0.17 40.14 14.28
N GLY A 70 -1.38 40.39 14.80
CA GLY A 70 -2.17 41.58 14.49
C GLY A 70 -1.54 42.91 14.93
N GLU A 71 -0.65 42.91 15.91
CA GLU A 71 0.12 44.12 16.31
C GLU A 71 1.24 44.49 15.32
N GLY A 72 1.57 43.61 14.35
CA GLY A 72 2.66 43.82 13.41
C GLY A 72 2.19 44.00 11.96
N ASN A 73 3.01 44.67 11.15
CA ASN A 73 2.76 44.83 9.70
C ASN A 73 3.50 43.79 8.85
N ALA A 74 4.26 42.89 9.46
CA ALA A 74 5.06 41.89 8.75
C ALA A 74 4.19 40.69 8.38
N GLY A 75 4.26 40.26 7.12
CA GLY A 75 3.56 39.06 6.62
C GLY A 75 2.13 39.29 6.13
N TRP A 76 1.54 40.47 6.38
CA TRP A 76 0.23 40.83 5.83
C TRP A 76 0.33 41.19 4.35
N VAL A 77 -0.62 40.69 3.55
CA VAL A 77 -0.71 40.91 2.11
C VAL A 77 -2.14 41.30 1.72
N ASN A 78 -2.27 42.18 0.74
CA ASN A 78 -3.53 42.49 0.07
C ASN A 78 -3.81 41.43 -0.99
N VAL A 79 -5.04 40.92 -1.02
CA VAL A 79 -5.52 39.96 -2.02
C VAL A 79 -6.25 40.72 -3.13
N LEU A 80 -5.72 40.66 -4.35
CA LEU A 80 -6.23 41.36 -5.53
C LEU A 80 -6.74 40.32 -6.56
N PRO A 81 -8.05 40.04 -6.61
CA PRO A 81 -8.60 39.10 -7.58
C PRO A 81 -8.42 39.61 -9.01
N TYR A 82 -7.91 38.79 -9.93
CA TYR A 82 -7.81 39.12 -11.35
C TYR A 82 -8.84 38.36 -12.18
N ASN A 83 -8.89 37.03 -12.03
CA ASN A 83 -9.94 36.17 -12.59
C ASN A 83 -10.11 34.91 -11.74
N GLU A 84 -10.95 33.97 -12.17
CA GLU A 84 -11.24 32.72 -11.45
C GLU A 84 -10.01 31.84 -11.18
N ASN A 85 -8.92 32.03 -11.93
CA ASN A 85 -7.73 31.20 -11.89
C ASN A 85 -6.47 31.93 -11.38
N LEU A 86 -6.51 33.25 -11.19
CA LEU A 86 -5.35 34.05 -10.87
C LEU A 86 -5.68 35.13 -9.84
N ILE A 87 -4.88 35.16 -8.78
CA ILE A 87 -4.93 36.15 -7.70
C ILE A 87 -3.56 36.81 -7.62
N PHE A 88 -3.52 38.14 -7.53
CA PHE A 88 -2.31 38.87 -7.18
C PHE A 88 -2.26 39.14 -5.68
N LEU A 89 -1.08 39.04 -5.10
CA LEU A 89 -0.79 39.40 -3.73
C LEU A 89 0.09 40.65 -3.76
N SER A 90 -0.16 41.61 -2.88
CA SER A 90 0.75 42.76 -2.70
C SER A 90 0.99 43.08 -1.24
N ASP A 91 2.19 43.52 -0.88
CA ASP A 91 2.49 43.99 0.47
C ASP A 91 2.42 45.52 0.59
N ALA A 92 2.52 46.03 1.82
CA ALA A 92 2.52 47.47 2.08
C ALA A 92 3.75 48.22 1.52
N ARG A 93 4.73 47.51 0.94
CA ARG A 93 5.96 48.07 0.37
C ARG A 93 5.93 48.10 -1.16
N GLY A 94 4.83 47.64 -1.77
CA GLY A 94 4.67 47.57 -3.22
C GLY A 94 5.31 46.33 -3.87
N ASN A 95 5.73 45.34 -3.07
CA ASN A 95 6.10 44.04 -3.61
C ASN A 95 4.83 43.30 -4.05
N TYR A 96 4.95 42.44 -5.05
CA TYR A 96 3.84 41.63 -5.54
C TYR A 96 4.26 40.18 -5.79
N ASP A 97 3.29 39.29 -5.66
CA ASP A 97 3.38 37.89 -6.06
C ASP A 97 2.03 37.47 -6.66
N PHE A 98 1.91 36.24 -7.15
CA PHE A 98 0.66 35.72 -7.68
C PHE A 98 0.43 34.27 -7.30
N VAL A 99 -0.84 33.89 -7.21
CA VAL A 99 -1.28 32.53 -6.92
C VAL A 99 -2.18 32.07 -8.03
N ILE A 100 -1.87 30.91 -8.61
CA ILE A 100 -2.70 30.28 -9.63
C ILE A 100 -3.60 29.24 -8.95
N LYS A 101 -4.89 29.24 -9.30
CA LYS A 101 -5.84 28.23 -8.83
C LYS A 101 -5.29 26.84 -9.12
N ASN A 102 -5.35 25.97 -8.10
CA ASN A 102 -4.87 24.61 -8.17
C ASN A 102 -3.36 24.42 -8.48
N GLN A 103 -2.53 25.45 -8.31
CA GLN A 103 -1.08 25.27 -8.37
C GLN A 103 -0.61 24.28 -7.29
N ARG A 104 0.30 23.37 -7.67
CA ARG A 104 0.84 22.35 -6.77
C ARG A 104 2.31 22.63 -6.50
N GLY A 105 2.74 22.48 -5.25
CA GLY A 105 4.14 22.65 -4.86
C GLY A 105 5.06 21.48 -5.25
N LYS A 106 4.49 20.37 -5.74
CA LYS A 106 5.23 19.18 -6.18
C LYS A 106 4.63 18.64 -7.47
N VAL A 107 5.48 18.14 -8.36
CA VAL A 107 5.06 17.40 -9.56
C VAL A 107 4.47 16.06 -9.12
N PHE A 108 3.44 15.59 -9.84
CA PHE A 108 2.87 14.27 -9.59
C PHE A 108 3.89 13.16 -9.91
N ASN A 109 4.08 12.22 -8.99
CA ASN A 109 4.95 11.07 -9.22
C ASN A 109 4.17 9.95 -9.89
N HIS A 110 4.53 9.61 -11.13
CA HIS A 110 3.93 8.49 -11.85
C HIS A 110 4.56 7.12 -11.54
N GLN A 111 5.68 7.09 -10.80
CA GLN A 111 6.42 5.88 -10.46
C GLN A 111 6.13 5.44 -9.02
N LEU A 112 5.04 4.70 -8.84
CA LEU A 112 4.69 4.14 -7.52
C LEU A 112 5.71 3.12 -7.02
N PHE A 113 6.19 2.27 -7.92
CA PHE A 113 7.08 1.15 -7.60
C PHE A 113 8.53 1.43 -8.03
N GLY A 114 8.90 2.71 -8.17
CA GLY A 114 10.23 3.13 -8.62
C GLY A 114 10.62 2.48 -9.94
N ASN A 115 11.79 1.82 -9.96
CA ASN A 115 12.32 1.13 -11.13
C ASN A 115 11.85 -0.33 -11.26
N ASN A 116 11.10 -0.87 -10.29
CA ASN A 116 10.71 -2.27 -10.28
C ASN A 116 9.54 -2.58 -11.22
N LEU A 117 8.67 -1.59 -11.45
CA LEU A 117 7.52 -1.73 -12.35
C LEU A 117 7.24 -0.43 -13.08
N LYS A 118 7.18 -0.46 -14.42
CA LYS A 118 6.80 0.70 -15.22
C LYS A 118 5.31 0.98 -15.06
N ARG A 119 4.91 2.23 -15.24
CA ARG A 119 3.49 2.64 -15.23
C ARG A 119 2.62 1.80 -16.17
N ALA A 120 3.13 1.41 -17.33
CA ALA A 120 2.39 0.63 -18.32
C ALA A 120 2.06 -0.80 -17.87
N ASP A 121 2.76 -1.29 -16.86
CA ASP A 121 2.68 -2.65 -16.32
C ASP A 121 1.91 -2.69 -14.99
N ILE A 122 1.39 -1.55 -14.51
CA ILE A 122 0.56 -1.49 -13.30
C ILE A 122 -0.83 -2.07 -13.61
N PRO A 123 -1.28 -3.13 -12.91
CA PRO A 123 -2.61 -3.72 -13.10
C PRO A 123 -3.75 -2.76 -12.87
N SER A 124 -4.90 -3.10 -13.42
CA SER A 124 -6.08 -2.25 -13.31
C SER A 124 -6.62 -2.18 -11.88
N PHE A 125 -6.41 -3.20 -11.03
CA PHE A 125 -6.92 -3.23 -9.66
C PHE A 125 -6.12 -2.36 -8.65
N ILE A 126 -4.96 -1.81 -9.03
CA ILE A 126 -4.13 -1.01 -8.11
C ILE A 126 -4.79 0.34 -7.85
N GLU A 127 -5.48 0.45 -6.71
CA GLU A 127 -6.24 1.64 -6.31
C GLU A 127 -5.36 2.81 -5.84
N ASP A 128 -4.18 2.55 -5.28
CA ASP A 128 -3.29 3.62 -4.78
C ASP A 128 -2.95 4.63 -5.88
N TYR A 129 -2.58 4.14 -7.07
CA TYR A 129 -2.27 5.00 -8.21
C TYR A 129 -3.46 5.87 -8.63
N ARG A 130 -4.63 5.25 -8.69
CA ARG A 130 -5.87 5.86 -9.17
C ARG A 130 -6.33 6.93 -8.20
N PHE A 131 -6.31 6.61 -6.92
CA PHE A 131 -6.64 7.51 -5.84
C PHE A 131 -5.66 8.69 -5.80
N GLU A 132 -4.35 8.45 -5.84
CA GLU A 132 -3.36 9.54 -5.84
C GLU A 132 -3.51 10.45 -7.06
N ARG A 133 -3.76 9.88 -8.24
CA ARG A 133 -3.99 10.65 -9.46
C ARG A 133 -5.25 11.50 -9.34
N TRP A 134 -6.38 10.92 -8.94
CA TRP A 134 -7.63 11.63 -8.69
C TRP A 134 -7.41 12.75 -7.66
N TYR A 135 -6.75 12.43 -6.55
CA TYR A 135 -6.46 13.37 -5.47
C TYR A 135 -5.54 14.52 -5.90
N TYR A 136 -4.64 14.29 -6.86
CA TYR A 136 -3.76 15.33 -7.38
C TYR A 136 -4.44 16.23 -8.43
N PHE A 137 -5.05 15.62 -9.45
CA PHE A 137 -5.54 16.31 -10.65
C PHE A 137 -7.00 16.75 -10.58
N GLU A 138 -7.84 16.01 -9.85
CA GLU A 138 -9.31 16.16 -9.93
C GLU A 138 -9.89 16.73 -8.63
N TYR A 139 -9.28 16.40 -7.49
CA TYR A 139 -9.77 16.90 -6.21
C TYR A 139 -9.52 18.41 -6.02
N GLU A 140 -10.59 19.16 -5.76
CA GLU A 140 -10.59 20.61 -5.60
C GLU A 140 -10.84 21.10 -4.15
N GLY A 141 -10.98 20.19 -3.19
CA GLY A 141 -11.29 20.57 -1.81
C GLY A 141 -10.06 20.94 -0.96
N ASN A 142 -10.30 21.12 0.33
CA ASN A 142 -9.25 21.42 1.31
C ASN A 142 -8.54 20.13 1.78
N ARG A 143 -7.40 19.85 1.14
CA ARG A 143 -6.55 18.67 1.42
C ARG A 143 -6.11 18.55 2.88
N GLU A 144 -5.76 19.67 3.51
CA GLU A 144 -5.27 19.64 4.90
C GLU A 144 -6.41 19.37 5.88
N LEU A 145 -7.56 19.99 5.66
CA LEU A 145 -8.76 19.77 6.46
C LEU A 145 -9.27 18.33 6.30
N ASP A 146 -9.29 17.81 5.08
CA ASP A 146 -9.73 16.44 4.83
C ASP A 146 -8.72 15.41 5.35
N GLY A 147 -7.42 15.70 5.27
CA GLY A 147 -6.40 14.94 6.00
C GLY A 147 -6.73 14.87 7.49
N HIS A 148 -7.02 16.02 8.12
CA HIS A 148 -7.43 16.05 9.53
C HIS A 148 -8.74 15.28 9.80
N ASN A 149 -9.75 15.45 8.96
CA ASN A 149 -11.02 14.78 9.14
C ASN A 149 -10.93 13.27 8.91
N SER A 150 -10.07 12.81 8.00
CA SER A 150 -9.82 11.39 7.77
C SER A 150 -9.17 10.72 8.99
N GLU A 151 -8.19 11.38 9.60
CA GLU A 151 -7.58 10.95 10.88
C GLU A 151 -8.63 10.85 11.99
N LYS A 152 -9.42 11.91 12.17
CA LYS A 152 -10.49 11.92 13.17
C LYS A 152 -11.51 10.80 12.92
N HIS A 153 -11.92 10.62 11.66
CA HIS A 153 -12.85 9.58 11.27
C HIS A 153 -12.29 8.18 11.55
N TYR A 154 -11.01 7.94 11.26
CA TYR A 154 -10.34 6.67 11.54
C TYR A 154 -10.39 6.31 13.04
N TYR A 155 -9.95 7.21 13.91
CA TYR A 155 -9.95 6.95 15.36
C TYR A 155 -11.36 6.86 15.96
N LEU A 156 -12.31 7.68 15.48
CA LEU A 156 -13.71 7.61 15.93
C LEU A 156 -14.38 6.27 15.59
N ASN A 157 -13.96 5.61 14.51
CA ASN A 157 -14.49 4.31 14.09
C ASN A 157 -13.67 3.11 14.62
N GLY A 158 -12.93 3.29 15.72
CA GLY A 158 -12.22 2.20 16.40
C GLY A 158 -10.82 1.92 15.87
N GLY A 159 -10.29 2.78 15.00
CA GLY A 159 -8.88 2.78 14.62
C GLY A 159 -7.96 2.99 15.83
N THR A 160 -6.78 2.38 15.80
CA THR A 160 -5.76 2.48 16.85
C THR A 160 -4.40 2.76 16.23
N VAL A 161 -3.43 3.22 17.03
CA VAL A 161 -2.05 3.36 16.55
C VAL A 161 -1.49 2.03 16.05
N SER A 162 -1.91 0.92 16.65
CA SER A 162 -1.38 -0.40 16.29
C SER A 162 -1.81 -0.84 14.90
N ASN A 163 -3.02 -0.51 14.44
CA ASN A 163 -3.58 -0.93 13.15
C ASN A 163 -3.68 0.24 12.16
N TYR A 164 -2.86 1.28 12.34
CA TYR A 164 -2.88 2.47 11.50
C TYR A 164 -2.35 2.14 10.08
N PRO A 165 -3.19 2.22 9.04
CA PRO A 165 -2.83 1.72 7.71
C PRO A 165 -2.07 2.74 6.85
N GLY A 166 -1.77 3.92 7.40
CA GLY A 166 -1.14 5.03 6.70
C GLY A 166 -2.12 6.12 6.27
N ILE A 167 -1.60 7.34 6.16
CA ILE A 167 -2.38 8.57 5.86
C ILE A 167 -3.15 8.45 4.55
N GLN A 168 -2.54 7.90 3.50
CA GLN A 168 -3.19 7.77 2.19
C GLN A 168 -4.38 6.80 2.24
N THR A 169 -4.25 5.69 2.96
CA THR A 169 -5.30 4.67 3.09
C THR A 169 -6.52 5.23 3.80
N ILE A 170 -6.34 5.85 4.98
CA ILE A 170 -7.45 6.44 5.73
C ILE A 170 -8.10 7.60 4.97
N LEU A 171 -7.32 8.37 4.20
CA LEU A 171 -7.83 9.48 3.41
C LEU A 171 -8.70 8.97 2.26
N ARG A 172 -8.27 7.91 1.58
CA ARG A 172 -9.07 7.23 0.55
C ARG A 172 -10.37 6.71 1.13
N GLU A 173 -10.31 5.96 2.23
CA GLU A 173 -11.49 5.42 2.91
C GLU A 173 -12.46 6.53 3.34
N TYR A 174 -11.92 7.64 3.85
CA TYR A 174 -12.71 8.82 4.20
C TYR A 174 -13.44 9.41 2.99
N TYR A 175 -12.77 9.54 1.84
CA TYR A 175 -13.43 10.03 0.61
C TYR A 175 -14.45 9.05 0.04
N GLN A 176 -14.25 7.75 0.20
CA GLN A 176 -15.24 6.73 -0.14
C GLN A 176 -16.46 6.83 0.75
N TYR A 177 -16.26 6.95 2.06
CA TYR A 177 -17.32 7.17 3.04
C TYR A 177 -18.14 8.44 2.73
N LYS A 178 -17.47 9.50 2.27
CA LYS A 178 -18.12 10.75 1.84
C LYS A 178 -18.84 10.66 0.49
N GLY A 179 -18.68 9.58 -0.27
CA GLY A 179 -19.21 9.45 -1.63
C GLY A 179 -18.56 10.43 -2.61
N VAL A 180 -17.32 10.86 -2.34
CA VAL A 180 -16.57 11.81 -3.18
C VAL A 180 -15.57 11.09 -4.07
N TYR A 181 -14.96 10.01 -3.56
CA TYR A 181 -14.15 9.09 -4.36
C TYR A 181 -14.88 7.76 -4.51
N HIS A 182 -14.98 7.26 -5.74
CA HIS A 182 -15.61 5.99 -6.05
C HIS A 182 -14.55 5.06 -6.66
N PRO A 183 -14.05 4.06 -5.92
CA PRO A 183 -13.13 3.08 -6.48
C PRO A 183 -13.82 2.33 -7.62
N GLU A 184 -13.05 2.00 -8.65
CA GLU A 184 -13.61 1.30 -9.81
C GLU A 184 -13.64 -0.20 -9.53
N HIS A 185 -14.73 -0.68 -8.93
CA HIS A 185 -14.95 -2.11 -8.77
C HIS A 185 -15.30 -2.74 -10.11
N ARG A 186 -14.32 -3.44 -10.70
CA ARG A 186 -14.48 -4.14 -11.97
C ARG A 186 -14.85 -5.60 -11.73
N SER A 187 -15.86 -6.05 -12.46
CA SER A 187 -16.36 -7.43 -12.48
C SER A 187 -16.59 -7.87 -13.92
N SER A 188 -16.56 -9.18 -14.15
CA SER A 188 -16.73 -9.75 -15.49
C SER A 188 -17.51 -11.05 -15.42
N ASN A 189 -18.36 -11.30 -16.41
CA ASN A 189 -19.05 -12.58 -16.59
C ASN A 189 -18.33 -13.51 -17.58
N VAL A 190 -17.20 -13.07 -18.13
CA VAL A 190 -16.35 -13.93 -18.97
C VAL A 190 -15.74 -15.01 -18.07
N ARG A 191 -15.91 -16.28 -18.46
CA ARG A 191 -15.33 -17.42 -17.74
C ARG A 191 -14.04 -17.83 -18.45
N LEU A 192 -12.91 -17.62 -17.79
CA LEU A 192 -11.61 -18.02 -18.30
C LEU A 192 -11.36 -19.51 -18.05
N ASP A 193 -10.74 -20.17 -19.01
CA ASP A 193 -10.33 -21.57 -18.87
C ASP A 193 -9.32 -21.73 -17.72
N GLY A 194 -9.44 -22.82 -16.96
CA GLY A 194 -8.58 -23.09 -15.80
C GLY A 194 -8.96 -22.35 -14.52
N PHE A 195 -10.00 -21.50 -14.55
CA PHE A 195 -10.56 -20.88 -13.34
C PHE A 195 -11.76 -21.68 -12.82
N LYS A 196 -11.88 -21.78 -11.50
CA LYS A 196 -12.97 -22.44 -10.78
C LYS A 196 -13.88 -21.40 -10.15
N GLN A 197 -15.18 -21.62 -10.25
CA GLN A 197 -16.16 -20.77 -9.59
C GLN A 197 -16.23 -21.16 -8.11
N VAL A 198 -16.12 -20.15 -7.24
CA VAL A 198 -16.15 -20.30 -5.78
C VAL A 198 -16.98 -19.17 -5.16
N SER A 199 -17.59 -19.44 -4.02
CA SER A 199 -18.34 -18.44 -3.25
C SER A 199 -17.50 -18.03 -2.04
N ILE A 200 -17.16 -16.75 -1.94
CA ILE A 200 -16.33 -16.19 -0.86
C ILE A 200 -17.05 -14.98 -0.28
N ASN A 201 -17.45 -15.04 0.98
CA ASN A 201 -18.11 -13.92 1.67
C ASN A 201 -19.29 -13.32 0.86
N GLU A 202 -20.18 -14.19 0.35
CA GLU A 202 -21.35 -13.81 -0.48
C GLU A 202 -21.00 -13.18 -1.85
N LYS A 203 -19.75 -13.30 -2.28
CA LYS A 203 -19.28 -12.95 -3.62
C LYS A 203 -19.05 -14.21 -4.44
N GLU A 204 -19.60 -14.22 -5.64
CA GLU A 204 -19.27 -15.22 -6.64
C GLU A 204 -18.00 -14.81 -7.38
N MET A 205 -16.96 -15.64 -7.28
CA MET A 205 -15.64 -15.37 -7.81
C MET A 205 -15.17 -16.52 -8.70
N MET A 206 -14.32 -16.19 -9.66
CA MET A 206 -13.57 -17.15 -10.45
C MET A 206 -12.13 -17.11 -9.93
N VAL A 207 -11.56 -18.27 -9.57
CA VAL A 207 -10.22 -18.39 -8.98
C VAL A 207 -9.41 -19.45 -9.73
N SER A 208 -8.17 -19.14 -10.11
CA SER A 208 -7.27 -20.07 -10.80
C SER A 208 -6.60 -21.04 -9.82
N GLU A 209 -6.09 -22.15 -10.34
CA GLU A 209 -4.98 -22.86 -9.69
C GLU A 209 -3.72 -21.97 -9.64
N LEU A 210 -2.67 -22.43 -8.94
CA LEU A 210 -1.37 -21.74 -8.97
C LEU A 210 -0.87 -21.57 -10.40
N ILE A 211 -0.38 -20.37 -10.70
CA ILE A 211 0.27 -20.10 -11.99
C ILE A 211 1.52 -20.97 -12.11
N THR A 212 1.64 -21.66 -13.25
CA THR A 212 2.68 -22.67 -13.46
C THR A 212 3.97 -22.06 -14.00
N ILE A 213 5.06 -22.80 -13.91
CA ILE A 213 6.33 -22.43 -14.57
C ILE A 213 6.14 -22.28 -16.09
N GLY A 214 5.32 -23.13 -16.70
CA GLY A 214 4.95 -23.01 -18.12
C GLY A 214 4.26 -21.69 -18.46
N ASP A 215 3.30 -21.26 -17.63
CA ASP A 215 2.60 -19.98 -17.78
C ASP A 215 3.57 -18.80 -17.66
N LEU A 216 4.46 -18.84 -16.66
CA LEU A 216 5.50 -17.81 -16.46
C LEU A 216 6.43 -17.72 -17.68
N ILE A 217 6.88 -18.86 -18.22
CA ILE A 217 7.73 -18.91 -19.43
C ILE A 217 6.99 -18.27 -20.61
N ASN A 218 5.70 -18.58 -20.80
CA ASN A 218 4.92 -17.99 -21.88
C ASN A 218 4.77 -16.47 -21.72
N PHE A 219 4.44 -16.00 -20.51
CA PHE A 219 4.37 -14.58 -20.20
C PHE A 219 5.68 -13.84 -20.51
N LEU A 220 6.82 -14.35 -20.05
CA LEU A 220 8.12 -13.70 -20.26
C LEU A 220 8.52 -13.67 -21.74
N LYS A 221 8.06 -14.65 -22.53
CA LYS A 221 8.28 -14.71 -23.98
C LYS A 221 7.41 -13.70 -24.72
N GLU A 222 6.13 -13.63 -24.39
CA GLU A 222 5.17 -12.73 -25.05
C GLU A 222 5.31 -11.28 -24.60
N ASN A 223 5.71 -11.03 -23.35
CA ASN A 223 5.99 -9.71 -22.80
C ASN A 223 7.50 -9.42 -22.77
N ALA A 224 8.13 -9.48 -23.95
CA ALA A 224 9.59 -9.37 -24.09
C ALA A 224 10.16 -8.02 -23.60
N GLU A 225 9.38 -6.94 -23.64
CA GLU A 225 9.84 -5.64 -23.13
C GLU A 225 9.97 -5.65 -21.60
N TYR A 226 8.98 -6.22 -20.90
CA TYR A 226 9.05 -6.43 -19.46
C TYR A 226 10.24 -7.33 -19.11
N SER A 227 10.34 -8.48 -19.77
CA SER A 227 11.42 -9.46 -19.56
C SER A 227 12.83 -8.85 -19.65
N LYS A 228 13.06 -7.95 -20.62
CA LYS A 228 14.35 -7.26 -20.80
C LYS A 228 14.68 -6.24 -19.71
N ASN A 229 13.67 -5.59 -19.12
CA ASN A 229 13.86 -4.50 -18.15
C ASN A 229 13.59 -4.93 -16.70
N ARG A 230 13.20 -6.18 -16.50
CA ARG A 230 12.83 -6.77 -15.22
C ARG A 230 13.93 -6.55 -14.17
N GLN A 231 13.51 -6.24 -12.95
CA GLN A 231 14.36 -6.12 -11.76
C GLN A 231 14.01 -7.20 -10.73
N GLY A 232 14.87 -7.39 -9.72
CA GLY A 232 14.67 -8.36 -8.63
C GLY A 232 15.33 -9.72 -8.88
N ASP A 233 15.07 -10.67 -7.97
CA ASP A 233 15.71 -11.99 -7.95
C ASP A 233 15.66 -12.72 -9.30
N SER A 234 16.71 -13.47 -9.63
CA SER A 234 16.77 -14.28 -10.85
C SER A 234 15.70 -15.38 -10.87
N LEU A 235 14.83 -15.37 -11.89
CA LEU A 235 13.73 -16.35 -12.00
C LEU A 235 14.17 -17.73 -12.49
N ALA A 236 15.19 -17.82 -13.34
CA ALA A 236 15.54 -19.09 -13.99
C ALA A 236 15.98 -20.17 -12.99
N PRO A 237 16.87 -19.89 -11.99
CA PRO A 237 17.30 -20.93 -11.07
C PRO A 237 16.18 -21.43 -10.14
N ILE A 238 15.26 -20.55 -9.72
CA ILE A 238 14.14 -20.92 -8.85
C ILE A 238 12.96 -21.57 -9.59
N ASN A 239 12.89 -21.47 -10.93
CA ASN A 239 11.85 -22.07 -11.77
C ASN A 239 12.43 -23.07 -12.77
N SER A 240 13.46 -23.80 -12.36
CA SER A 240 14.25 -24.66 -13.24
C SER A 240 13.71 -26.10 -13.33
N GLU A 241 12.53 -26.37 -12.76
CA GLU A 241 11.88 -27.68 -12.65
C GLU A 241 11.72 -28.33 -14.02
N SER A 242 12.05 -29.62 -14.11
CA SER A 242 11.78 -30.39 -15.32
C SER A 242 10.29 -30.51 -15.60
N ASP A 243 9.48 -30.55 -14.53
CA ASP A 243 8.03 -30.49 -14.60
C ASP A 243 7.58 -29.03 -14.57
N ILE A 244 7.26 -28.49 -15.74
CA ILE A 244 6.81 -27.10 -15.91
C ILE A 244 5.37 -26.88 -15.45
N THR A 245 4.64 -27.93 -15.06
CA THR A 245 3.28 -27.82 -14.51
C THR A 245 3.29 -27.48 -13.01
N LEU A 246 4.47 -27.52 -12.38
CA LEU A 246 4.65 -27.08 -11.00
C LEU A 246 4.48 -25.55 -10.88
N PRO A 247 4.10 -25.05 -9.70
CA PRO A 247 3.92 -23.62 -9.47
C PRO A 247 5.19 -22.81 -9.72
N ALA A 248 5.03 -21.68 -10.40
CA ALA A 248 6.07 -20.69 -10.57
C ALA A 248 6.33 -19.96 -9.26
N SER A 249 7.61 -19.61 -9.02
CA SER A 249 8.04 -18.71 -7.98
C SER A 249 8.48 -17.39 -8.59
N CYS A 250 7.96 -16.27 -8.08
CA CYS A 250 8.19 -14.96 -8.67
C CYS A 250 8.17 -13.84 -7.60
N THR A 251 8.68 -12.66 -7.96
CA THR A 251 8.61 -11.47 -7.11
C THR A 251 7.20 -10.87 -7.17
N PHE A 252 6.84 -9.98 -6.25
CA PHE A 252 5.54 -9.31 -6.31
C PHE A 252 5.38 -8.48 -7.59
N PHE A 253 6.46 -7.85 -8.07
CA PHE A 253 6.43 -7.05 -9.29
C PHE A 253 6.24 -7.90 -10.56
N ASP A 254 6.72 -9.15 -10.56
CA ASP A 254 6.40 -10.13 -11.60
C ASP A 254 4.91 -10.47 -11.62
N VAL A 255 4.32 -10.68 -10.44
CA VAL A 255 2.87 -10.94 -10.31
C VAL A 255 2.07 -9.79 -10.90
N LEU A 256 2.42 -8.54 -10.53
CA LEU A 256 1.73 -7.36 -11.06
C LEU A 256 1.87 -7.26 -12.58
N ALA A 257 3.09 -7.42 -13.13
CA ALA A 257 3.30 -7.38 -14.57
C ALA A 257 2.55 -8.51 -15.31
N TYR A 258 2.52 -9.71 -14.73
CA TYR A 258 1.77 -10.86 -15.25
C TYR A 258 0.27 -10.55 -15.33
N ILE A 259 -0.30 -10.01 -14.24
CA ILE A 259 -1.72 -9.65 -14.19
C ILE A 259 -2.04 -8.61 -15.25
N ASN A 260 -1.28 -7.51 -15.31
CA ASN A 260 -1.51 -6.46 -16.29
C ASN A 260 -1.46 -6.99 -17.74
N TRP A 261 -0.49 -7.85 -18.05
CA TRP A 261 -0.39 -8.49 -19.36
C TRP A 261 -1.61 -9.37 -19.64
N LEU A 262 -2.01 -10.23 -18.70
CA LEU A 262 -3.13 -11.14 -18.91
C LEU A 262 -4.49 -10.40 -18.98
N GLU A 263 -4.67 -9.32 -18.21
CA GLU A 263 -5.82 -8.42 -18.33
C GLU A 263 -5.91 -7.84 -19.75
N LYS A 264 -4.77 -7.41 -20.34
CA LYS A 264 -4.74 -6.91 -21.73
C LYS A 264 -5.09 -7.99 -22.76
N GLN A 265 -4.69 -9.24 -22.52
CA GLN A 265 -5.02 -10.35 -23.43
C GLN A 265 -6.49 -10.76 -23.35
N THR A 266 -7.06 -10.78 -22.13
CA THR A 266 -8.37 -11.38 -21.86
C THR A 266 -9.51 -10.37 -21.75
N GLY A 267 -9.20 -9.10 -21.44
CA GLY A 267 -10.19 -8.08 -21.09
C GLY A 267 -10.88 -8.32 -19.74
N VAL A 268 -10.41 -9.27 -18.92
CA VAL A 268 -10.98 -9.60 -17.61
C VAL A 268 -10.22 -8.83 -16.51
N PRO A 269 -10.91 -8.26 -15.49
CA PRO A 269 -10.27 -7.50 -14.42
C PRO A 269 -9.67 -8.44 -13.36
N LEU A 270 -8.48 -8.96 -13.66
CA LEU A 270 -7.78 -9.93 -12.84
C LEU A 270 -7.07 -9.26 -11.67
N ARG A 271 -7.02 -9.95 -10.55
CA ARG A 271 -6.21 -9.61 -9.37
C ARG A 271 -5.77 -10.89 -8.66
N ILE A 272 -5.02 -10.76 -7.57
CA ILE A 272 -4.79 -11.85 -6.62
C ILE A 272 -5.78 -11.77 -5.45
N LEU A 273 -5.86 -12.84 -4.66
CA LEU A 273 -6.73 -12.93 -3.48
C LEU A 273 -6.27 -11.96 -2.38
N SER A 274 -7.21 -11.33 -1.69
CA SER A 274 -6.91 -10.65 -0.42
C SER A 274 -6.60 -11.66 0.68
N TYR A 275 -6.02 -11.21 1.79
CA TYR A 275 -5.79 -12.06 2.96
C TYR A 275 -7.08 -12.71 3.47
N SER A 276 -8.18 -11.96 3.54
CA SER A 276 -9.47 -12.48 3.99
C SER A 276 -10.04 -13.52 3.03
N GLU A 277 -9.93 -13.29 1.72
CA GLU A 277 -10.41 -14.22 0.69
C GLU A 277 -9.59 -15.50 0.67
N TYR A 278 -8.26 -15.39 0.76
CA TYR A 278 -7.36 -16.54 0.84
C TYR A 278 -7.69 -17.40 2.06
N LYS A 279 -7.85 -16.79 3.24
CA LYS A 279 -8.18 -17.51 4.46
C LYS A 279 -9.53 -18.23 4.37
N SER A 280 -10.55 -17.58 3.81
CA SER A 280 -11.85 -18.21 3.56
C SER A 280 -11.76 -19.40 2.61
N LEU A 281 -10.94 -19.31 1.55
CA LEU A 281 -10.75 -20.39 0.58
C LEU A 281 -9.89 -21.55 1.09
N ARG A 282 -8.87 -21.25 1.89
CA ARG A 282 -7.91 -22.25 2.36
C ARG A 282 -8.47 -23.13 3.48
N GLY A 283 -9.55 -22.69 4.13
CA GLY A 283 -10.25 -23.44 5.17
C GLY A 283 -9.45 -23.59 6.45
N GLU A 284 -9.85 -24.54 7.30
CA GLU A 284 -9.25 -24.77 8.62
C GLU A 284 -8.22 -25.92 8.65
N ASN A 285 -8.08 -26.66 7.54
CA ASN A 285 -7.18 -27.81 7.41
C ASN A 285 -5.75 -27.37 7.06
N TRP A 286 -5.14 -26.56 7.93
CA TRP A 286 -3.76 -26.10 7.82
C TRP A 286 -2.87 -26.77 8.87
N SER A 287 -1.62 -26.98 8.49
CA SER A 287 -0.60 -27.68 9.28
C SER A 287 0.01 -26.75 10.33
N GLU A 288 0.41 -27.32 11.46
CA GLU A 288 1.14 -26.56 12.50
C GLU A 288 2.43 -25.90 11.93
N PRO A 289 2.76 -24.66 12.34
CA PRO A 289 3.98 -24.00 11.91
C PRO A 289 5.24 -24.79 12.30
N LYS A 290 6.02 -25.23 11.32
CA LYS A 290 7.29 -25.93 11.55
C LYS A 290 8.43 -24.92 11.74
N ARG A 291 8.60 -24.46 12.98
CA ARG A 291 9.69 -23.54 13.37
C ARG A 291 11.01 -24.32 13.48
N GLY A 292 11.79 -24.37 12.39
CA GLY A 292 13.09 -25.04 12.32
C GLY A 292 13.92 -24.60 11.12
N GLN A 293 15.20 -25.00 11.05
CA GLN A 293 16.09 -24.73 9.91
C GLN A 293 15.89 -25.69 8.74
N ASP A 294 15.09 -26.75 8.93
CA ASP A 294 14.86 -27.77 7.92
C ASP A 294 13.83 -27.27 6.90
N SER A 295 14.33 -26.64 5.83
CA SER A 295 13.54 -26.41 4.61
C SER A 295 13.18 -27.75 3.97
N ASP A 296 11.93 -27.91 3.54
CA ASP A 296 11.53 -29.02 2.68
C ASP A 296 11.92 -28.79 1.22
N MET A 297 12.49 -27.61 0.90
CA MET A 297 13.06 -27.29 -0.40
C MET A 297 14.54 -27.66 -0.44
N THR A 298 15.03 -28.10 -1.60
CA THR A 298 16.44 -28.50 -1.77
C THR A 298 17.20 -27.49 -2.61
N PHE A 299 18.29 -26.94 -2.08
CA PHE A 299 19.24 -26.19 -2.89
C PHE A 299 20.15 -27.15 -3.68
N ILE A 300 20.38 -26.83 -4.94
CA ILE A 300 21.24 -27.60 -5.83
C ILE A 300 22.18 -26.63 -6.55
N SER A 301 23.48 -26.91 -6.50
CA SER A 301 24.48 -26.15 -7.24
C SER A 301 24.36 -26.35 -8.75
N THR A 302 25.04 -25.51 -9.53
CA THR A 302 25.15 -25.68 -10.98
C THR A 302 25.90 -26.96 -11.38
N SER A 303 26.73 -27.53 -10.49
CA SER A 303 27.39 -28.83 -10.67
C SER A 303 26.52 -30.03 -10.29
N GLY A 304 25.33 -29.78 -9.72
CA GLY A 304 24.39 -30.83 -9.29
C GLY A 304 24.56 -31.29 -7.83
N GLU A 305 25.46 -30.67 -7.06
CA GLU A 305 25.63 -30.92 -5.63
C GLU A 305 24.40 -30.42 -4.87
N LYS A 306 23.85 -31.26 -3.98
CA LYS A 306 22.71 -30.92 -3.15
C LYS A 306 23.18 -30.46 -1.79
N TYR A 307 22.52 -29.43 -1.26
CA TYR A 307 22.73 -29.00 0.12
C TYR A 307 21.66 -29.63 1.02
N ASP A 308 22.09 -30.22 2.13
CA ASP A 308 21.20 -30.83 3.13
C ASP A 308 20.36 -29.80 3.88
N SER A 309 20.80 -28.53 3.88
CA SER A 309 20.11 -27.39 4.51
C SER A 309 20.35 -26.12 3.70
N HIS A 310 20.14 -24.94 4.32
CA HIS A 310 20.49 -23.68 3.67
C HIS A 310 21.99 -23.67 3.31
N PRO A 311 22.36 -23.26 2.09
CA PRO A 311 23.77 -23.22 1.67
C PRO A 311 24.60 -22.33 2.60
N PRO A 312 25.90 -22.62 2.79
CA PRO A 312 26.80 -21.77 3.57
C PRO A 312 26.92 -20.39 2.94
N TYR A 313 27.46 -19.43 3.69
CA TYR A 313 27.74 -18.10 3.15
C TYR A 313 28.66 -18.21 1.92
N MET A 314 28.25 -17.61 0.81
CA MET A 314 28.95 -17.61 -0.47
C MET A 314 28.76 -16.27 -1.18
N ALA A 315 29.49 -16.04 -2.27
CA ALA A 315 29.34 -14.82 -3.04
C ALA A 315 27.91 -14.74 -3.63
N GLN A 316 27.38 -13.51 -3.75
CA GLN A 316 26.01 -13.28 -4.24
C GLN A 316 25.75 -13.97 -5.58
N ASN A 317 26.70 -13.86 -6.53
CA ASN A 317 26.59 -14.48 -7.84
C ASN A 317 26.53 -16.02 -7.76
N ASP A 318 27.25 -16.65 -6.82
CA ASP A 318 27.20 -18.09 -6.62
C ASP A 318 25.83 -18.51 -6.06
N PHE A 319 25.35 -17.77 -5.05
CA PHE A 319 24.03 -17.99 -4.47
C PHE A 319 22.91 -17.81 -5.49
N ASP A 320 22.97 -16.76 -6.30
CA ASP A 320 21.97 -16.44 -7.32
C ASP A 320 21.82 -17.58 -8.34
N ASN A 321 22.92 -18.25 -8.68
CA ASN A 321 22.94 -19.38 -9.61
C ASN A 321 22.48 -20.72 -9.02
N LEU A 322 22.32 -20.84 -7.69
CA LEU A 322 21.79 -22.06 -7.09
C LEU A 322 20.35 -22.33 -7.54
N HIS A 323 20.03 -23.57 -7.85
CA HIS A 323 18.66 -23.99 -8.07
C HIS A 323 17.99 -24.27 -6.72
N LEU A 324 16.73 -23.87 -6.55
CA LEU A 324 15.92 -24.24 -5.39
C LEU A 324 14.75 -25.11 -5.88
N ARG A 325 14.63 -26.33 -5.35
CA ARG A 325 13.70 -27.34 -5.86
C ARG A 325 12.61 -27.70 -4.84
N PHE A 326 11.42 -27.98 -5.34
CA PHE A 326 10.35 -28.57 -4.53
C PHE A 326 10.74 -29.96 -4.01
N PRO A 327 10.20 -30.36 -2.84
CA PRO A 327 10.32 -31.74 -2.35
C PRO A 327 9.70 -32.73 -3.35
N LYS A 328 10.19 -33.97 -3.32
CA LYS A 328 9.63 -35.09 -4.08
C LYS A 328 9.28 -36.23 -3.12
N PRO A 329 7.99 -36.60 -2.97
CA PRO A 329 6.81 -36.00 -3.63
C PRO A 329 6.45 -34.60 -3.07
N LEU A 330 5.78 -33.78 -3.90
CA LEU A 330 5.20 -32.51 -3.46
C LEU A 330 3.79 -32.77 -2.92
N HIS A 331 3.60 -32.51 -1.63
CA HIS A 331 2.31 -32.70 -0.96
C HIS A 331 1.37 -31.52 -1.22
N ASN A 332 0.12 -31.84 -1.51
CA ASN A 332 -0.94 -30.87 -1.73
C ASN A 332 -2.17 -31.26 -0.90
N ILE A 333 -2.92 -30.25 -0.48
CA ILE A 333 -4.23 -30.38 0.14
C ILE A 333 -5.26 -29.80 -0.82
N GLU A 334 -6.42 -30.46 -0.94
CA GLU A 334 -7.54 -29.96 -1.73
C GLU A 334 -8.58 -29.33 -0.79
N GLU A 335 -8.89 -28.05 -1.00
CA GLU A 335 -9.86 -27.29 -0.22
C GLU A 335 -10.69 -26.39 -1.12
N ASN A 336 -12.00 -26.36 -0.91
CA ASN A 336 -12.94 -25.60 -1.73
C ASN A 336 -12.75 -25.81 -3.25
N GLY A 337 -12.37 -27.03 -3.63
CA GLY A 337 -12.11 -27.42 -5.00
C GLY A 337 -10.82 -26.85 -5.60
N LEU A 338 -9.90 -26.28 -4.82
CA LEU A 338 -8.58 -25.80 -5.24
C LEU A 338 -7.46 -26.61 -4.56
N ARG A 339 -6.32 -26.75 -5.24
CA ARG A 339 -5.16 -27.46 -4.68
C ARG A 339 -4.16 -26.48 -4.09
N PHE A 340 -3.87 -26.61 -2.80
CA PHE A 340 -2.88 -25.83 -2.07
C PHE A 340 -1.65 -26.68 -1.77
N ILE A 341 -0.45 -26.10 -1.88
CA ILE A 341 0.77 -26.80 -1.47
C ILE A 341 0.81 -26.88 0.07
N ASP A 342 0.98 -28.07 0.63
CA ASP A 342 1.17 -28.26 2.07
C ASP A 342 2.65 -28.20 2.43
N SER A 343 3.21 -26.99 2.33
CA SER A 343 4.60 -26.70 2.72
C SER A 343 4.67 -25.39 3.49
N ASN A 344 5.44 -25.40 4.58
CA ASN A 344 5.79 -24.18 5.27
C ASN A 344 6.72 -23.30 4.43
N PHE A 345 7.50 -23.85 3.50
CA PHE A 345 8.46 -23.10 2.68
C PHE A 345 7.91 -22.70 1.30
N PHE A 346 6.63 -22.95 1.07
CA PHE A 346 5.88 -22.36 -0.04
C PHE A 346 4.95 -21.25 0.47
N CYS A 347 5.01 -20.11 -0.19
CA CYS A 347 4.14 -18.97 0.05
C CYS A 347 3.31 -18.61 -1.18
N GLU A 348 2.20 -17.92 -0.94
CA GLU A 348 1.44 -17.26 -2.00
C GLU A 348 1.42 -15.73 -1.77
N TRP A 349 1.54 -14.96 -2.84
CA TRP A 349 1.34 -13.51 -2.82
C TRP A 349 -0.14 -13.15 -2.64
N LEU A 350 -0.39 -12.17 -1.78
CA LEU A 350 -1.72 -11.62 -1.49
C LEU A 350 -1.86 -10.17 -1.96
N LEU A 351 -3.10 -9.72 -2.14
CA LEU A 351 -3.47 -8.42 -2.69
C LEU A 351 -2.80 -7.25 -1.96
N GLU A 352 -2.60 -7.39 -0.65
CA GLU A 352 -1.96 -6.44 0.23
C GLU A 352 -0.44 -6.32 0.00
N GLY A 353 0.12 -7.06 -0.96
CA GLY A 353 1.55 -7.07 -1.26
C GLY A 353 2.38 -7.83 -0.22
N VAL A 354 1.75 -8.79 0.45
CA VAL A 354 2.36 -9.65 1.48
C VAL A 354 2.34 -11.12 1.07
N GLN A 355 3.17 -11.94 1.72
CA GLN A 355 3.17 -13.39 1.53
C GLN A 355 2.47 -14.11 2.68
N ILE A 356 1.74 -15.17 2.36
CA ILE A 356 1.20 -16.12 3.34
C ILE A 356 1.78 -17.51 3.10
N ARG A 357 2.23 -18.19 4.16
CA ARG A 357 2.68 -19.59 4.08
C ARG A 357 1.48 -20.50 3.86
N SER A 358 1.53 -21.31 2.82
CA SER A 358 0.36 -22.11 2.38
C SER A 358 -0.01 -23.21 3.36
N ALA A 359 0.97 -23.81 4.05
CA ALA A 359 0.73 -24.83 5.06
C ALA A 359 0.10 -24.30 6.33
N SER A 360 0.61 -23.20 6.91
CA SER A 360 0.32 -22.78 8.29
C SER A 360 -0.48 -21.48 8.41
N LEU A 361 -0.72 -20.77 7.30
CA LEU A 361 -1.37 -19.45 7.25
C LEU A 361 -0.66 -18.36 8.05
N THR A 362 0.60 -18.58 8.40
CA THR A 362 1.46 -17.60 9.05
C THR A 362 2.14 -16.69 8.03
N SER A 363 2.72 -15.61 8.53
CA SER A 363 3.47 -14.63 7.75
C SER A 363 4.72 -15.23 7.09
N PHE A 364 5.40 -14.42 6.27
CA PHE A 364 6.69 -14.78 5.69
C PHE A 364 7.71 -15.18 6.76
N TYR A 365 7.63 -14.61 7.97
CA TYR A 365 8.52 -14.92 9.10
C TYR A 365 7.96 -15.95 10.08
N MET A 366 6.84 -16.60 9.74
CA MET A 366 6.22 -17.68 10.52
C MET A 366 5.61 -17.22 11.86
N ASP A 367 5.09 -15.99 11.87
CA ASP A 367 4.27 -15.40 12.94
C ASP A 367 2.83 -15.13 12.48
N ASP A 368 1.95 -14.74 13.40
CA ASP A 368 0.52 -14.54 13.12
C ASP A 368 0.22 -13.19 12.44
N TYR A 369 1.24 -12.35 12.21
CA TYR A 369 1.09 -10.97 11.75
C TYR A 369 1.22 -10.84 10.22
N VAL A 370 0.53 -11.69 9.45
CA VAL A 370 0.64 -11.78 7.97
C VAL A 370 0.62 -10.41 7.27
N LEU A 371 -0.32 -9.54 7.63
CA LEU A 371 -0.49 -8.22 7.02
C LEU A 371 0.61 -7.20 7.38
N ARG A 372 1.48 -7.50 8.34
CA ARG A 372 2.57 -6.60 8.80
C ARG A 372 3.96 -7.18 8.59
N ALA A 373 4.08 -8.51 8.58
CA ALA A 373 5.33 -9.24 8.58
C ALA A 373 5.59 -9.90 7.22
N SER A 374 5.91 -9.09 6.22
CA SER A 374 6.17 -9.55 4.85
C SER A 374 7.67 -9.55 4.51
N GLY A 375 8.08 -10.49 3.67
CA GLY A 375 9.40 -10.47 3.04
C GLY A 375 9.49 -9.40 1.95
N PRO A 376 10.70 -9.08 1.44
CA PRO A 376 10.87 -8.09 0.38
C PRO A 376 10.04 -8.41 -0.87
N GLN A 377 9.40 -7.39 -1.46
CA GLN A 377 8.55 -7.53 -2.64
C GLN A 377 9.33 -7.82 -3.95
N ASP A 378 10.61 -7.48 -3.96
CA ASP A 378 11.57 -7.73 -5.03
C ASP A 378 12.28 -9.10 -4.90
N SER A 379 11.90 -9.91 -3.91
CA SER A 379 12.43 -11.26 -3.70
C SER A 379 11.41 -12.35 -3.98
N THR A 380 11.89 -13.51 -4.46
CA THR A 380 11.08 -14.73 -4.59
C THR A 380 10.99 -15.53 -3.29
N GLY A 381 11.74 -15.13 -2.25
CA GLY A 381 11.91 -15.87 -1.00
C GLY A 381 13.09 -16.86 -1.01
N LYS A 382 13.84 -16.94 -2.11
CA LYS A 382 14.95 -17.91 -2.29
C LYS A 382 15.97 -17.86 -1.15
N TYR A 383 16.33 -16.67 -0.67
CA TYR A 383 17.29 -16.45 0.42
C TYR A 383 16.86 -17.03 1.78
N LYS A 384 15.61 -17.49 1.92
CA LYS A 384 15.11 -18.24 3.07
C LYS A 384 14.85 -19.72 2.75
N GLY A 385 15.30 -20.19 1.59
CA GLY A 385 14.96 -21.52 1.08
C GLY A 385 13.46 -21.66 0.80
N MET A 386 12.81 -20.59 0.35
CA MET A 386 11.38 -20.56 0.09
C MET A 386 11.06 -20.26 -1.37
N LYS A 387 9.88 -20.69 -1.80
CA LYS A 387 9.27 -20.33 -3.09
C LYS A 387 7.98 -19.55 -2.84
N THR A 388 7.71 -18.55 -3.67
CA THR A 388 6.50 -17.71 -3.56
C THR A 388 5.75 -17.67 -4.89
N GLY A 389 4.62 -18.37 -4.94
CA GLY A 389 3.70 -18.38 -6.09
C GLY A 389 2.53 -17.42 -5.92
N PHE A 390 1.54 -17.55 -6.80
CA PHE A 390 0.32 -16.75 -6.73
C PHE A 390 -0.81 -17.42 -7.54
N ARG A 391 -2.04 -16.99 -7.23
CA ARG A 391 -3.26 -17.34 -7.96
C ARG A 391 -3.97 -16.09 -8.40
N LEU A 392 -4.74 -16.21 -9.47
CA LEU A 392 -5.55 -15.14 -9.99
C LEU A 392 -7.01 -15.33 -9.58
N CYS A 393 -7.70 -14.22 -9.40
CA CYS A 393 -9.13 -14.21 -9.18
C CYS A 393 -9.79 -12.97 -9.78
N TYR A 394 -11.10 -13.07 -10.01
CA TYR A 394 -11.95 -11.94 -10.38
C TYR A 394 -13.39 -12.20 -9.95
N GLU A 395 -14.15 -11.12 -9.75
CA GLU A 395 -15.54 -11.19 -9.30
C GLU A 395 -16.49 -11.28 -10.51
N LEU A 396 -17.49 -12.16 -10.41
CA LEU A 396 -18.61 -12.21 -11.35
C LEU A 396 -19.59 -11.07 -11.07
N LYS A 397 -20.24 -10.53 -12.11
CA LYS A 397 -21.29 -9.52 -11.92
C LYS A 397 -22.49 -10.17 -11.23
N LYS A 398 -22.96 -9.57 -10.13
CA LYS A 398 -24.27 -9.93 -9.56
C LYS A 398 -25.35 -9.64 -10.60
N HIS A 399 -26.17 -10.64 -10.89
CA HIS A 399 -27.32 -10.54 -11.80
C HIS A 399 -28.45 -9.71 -11.21
#